data_AF-A0A9D5NRM8-F1
#
_entry.id   AF-A0A9D5NRM8-F1
#
_cell.length_a   1.000
_cell.length_b   1.000
_cell.length_c   1.000
_cell.angle_alpha   90.00
_cell.angle_beta   90.00
_cell.angle_gamma   90.00
#
_symmetry.space_group_name_H-M   'P 1'
#
loop_
_entity.id
_entity.type
_entity.pdbx_description
1 polymer ?
#
loop_
_entity_poly.entity_id
_entity_poly.type
_entity_poly.pdbx_seq_one_letter_code
_entity_poly.pdbx_strand_id
1 'polypeptide(L)'
;MCHLVATRDLAKLYRCKNGTKSINLAVKRHINRFPERFIFQLTDDEISQLDSRFQFETLNKNNQKQGLNIKYRPYAFTEQGVAMLSSVLRTEVAEQVSIAIMDAFVEMRKYISTNLIEQKHINNMVLEHNERISLLEKIDKI
;
A
#
# COMPACT_ATOMS: atom_id res chain seq x y z
N MET A 1 -5.89 -9.83 -1.39
CA MET A 1 -6.44 -9.22 -0.16
C MET A 1 -5.98 -7.76 -0.18
N CYS A 2 -6.85 -6.81 -0.51
CA CYS A 2 -6.46 -5.39 -0.57
C CYS A 2 -6.54 -4.80 0.84
N HIS A 3 -5.42 -4.39 1.42
CA HIS A 3 -5.41 -3.65 2.67
C HIS A 3 -5.86 -2.21 2.40
N LEU A 4 -7.09 -1.89 2.77
CA LEU A 4 -7.64 -0.53 2.77
C LEU A 4 -7.33 0.14 4.11
N VAL A 5 -6.77 1.35 4.07
CA VAL A 5 -6.43 2.14 5.27
C VAL A 5 -7.34 3.36 5.36
N ALA A 6 -8.00 3.54 6.51
CA ALA A 6 -8.90 4.67 6.73
C ALA A 6 -8.14 6.00 6.88
N THR A 7 -8.74 7.09 6.40
CA THR A 7 -8.15 8.45 6.48
C THR A 7 -7.81 8.86 7.92
N ARG A 8 -8.58 8.40 8.90
CA ARG A 8 -8.37 8.70 10.33
C ARG A 8 -7.05 8.12 10.83
N ASP A 9 -6.72 6.90 10.43
CA ASP A 9 -5.50 6.23 10.87
C ASP A 9 -4.28 6.80 10.16
N LEU A 10 -4.41 7.12 8.86
CA LEU A 10 -3.36 7.82 8.12
C LEU A 10 -3.03 9.18 8.70
N ALA A 11 -4.04 9.93 9.16
CA ALA A 11 -3.81 11.23 9.78
C ALA A 11 -2.98 11.12 11.08
N LYS A 12 -3.19 10.05 11.85
CA LYS A 12 -2.38 9.73 13.04
C LYS A 12 -0.98 9.27 12.66
N LEU A 13 -0.87 8.35 11.71
CA LEU A 13 0.40 7.79 11.23
C LEU A 13 1.34 8.90 10.73
N TYR A 14 0.84 9.79 9.87
CA TYR A 14 1.61 10.89 9.31
C TYR A 14 1.70 12.14 10.22
N ARG A 15 1.19 12.06 11.46
CA ARG A 15 1.21 13.16 12.45
C ARG A 15 0.69 14.49 11.89
N CYS A 16 -0.44 14.43 11.17
CA CYS A 16 -1.04 15.61 10.56
C CYS A 16 -1.63 16.55 11.62
N LYS A 17 -1.15 17.81 11.70
CA LYS A 17 -1.62 18.82 12.67
C LYS A 17 -3.15 19.02 12.68
N ASN A 18 -3.79 18.99 11.50
CA ASN A 18 -5.24 19.20 11.37
C ASN A 18 -6.03 17.89 11.18
N GLY A 19 -5.46 16.75 11.57
CA GLY A 19 -6.08 15.44 11.44
C GLY A 19 -6.47 15.10 10.00
N THR A 20 -7.68 14.57 9.81
CA THR A 20 -8.22 14.15 8.51
C THR A 20 -8.41 15.31 7.52
N LYS A 21 -8.52 16.56 8.00
CA LYS A 21 -8.68 17.75 7.15
C LYS A 21 -7.46 17.99 6.26
N SER A 22 -6.25 17.77 6.78
CA SER A 22 -5.01 17.94 6.01
C SER A 22 -4.95 16.97 4.83
N ILE A 23 -5.34 15.72 5.05
CA ILE A 23 -5.36 14.68 4.02
C ILE A 23 -6.42 15.01 2.95
N ASN A 24 -7.64 15.33 3.37
CA ASN A 24 -8.70 15.67 2.43
C ASN A 24 -8.36 16.90 1.58
N LEU A 25 -7.72 17.90 2.17
CA LEU A 25 -7.27 19.09 1.45
C LEU A 25 -6.14 18.76 0.46
N ALA A 26 -5.18 17.94 0.87
CA ALA A 26 -4.09 17.47 0.01
C ALA A 26 -4.62 16.71 -1.22
N VAL A 27 -5.55 15.76 -1.01
CA VAL A 27 -6.21 15.03 -2.09
C VAL A 27 -6.94 15.98 -3.03
N LYS A 28 -7.75 16.91 -2.50
CA LYS A 28 -8.49 17.88 -3.32
C LYS A 28 -7.58 18.77 -4.16
N ARG A 29 -6.46 19.23 -3.61
CA ARG A 29 -5.46 20.04 -4.34
C ARG A 29 -4.74 19.26 -5.43
N HIS A 30 -4.60 17.95 -5.26
CA HIS A 30 -3.83 17.08 -6.15
C HIS A 30 -4.68 15.97 -6.75
N ILE A 31 -5.95 16.25 -7.07
CA ILE A 31 -6.91 15.22 -7.49
C ILE A 31 -6.44 14.44 -8.73
N ASN A 32 -5.70 15.09 -9.63
CA ASN A 32 -5.12 14.46 -10.83
C ASN A 32 -4.10 13.35 -10.51
N ARG A 33 -3.58 13.29 -9.28
CA ARG A 33 -2.66 12.23 -8.82
C ARG A 33 -3.38 11.04 -8.16
N PHE A 34 -4.68 11.16 -7.89
CA PHE A 34 -5.49 10.16 -7.21
C PHE A 34 -6.55 9.58 -8.15
N PRO A 35 -6.20 8.56 -8.96
CA PRO A 35 -7.19 7.82 -9.73
C PRO A 35 -8.17 7.08 -8.79
N GLU A 36 -9.36 6.73 -9.27
CA GLU A 36 -10.41 6.05 -8.47
C GLU A 36 -9.93 4.75 -7.82
N ARG A 37 -8.97 4.04 -8.44
CA ARG A 37 -8.34 2.83 -7.84
C ARG A 37 -7.50 3.10 -6.58
N PHE A 38 -7.12 4.34 -6.29
CA PHE A 38 -6.25 4.69 -5.16
C PHE A 38 -7.03 5.19 -3.94
N ILE A 39 -8.23 5.72 -4.15
CA ILE A 39 -9.04 6.35 -3.12
C ILE A 39 -10.50 5.95 -3.28
N PHE A 40 -11.08 5.49 -2.18
CA PHE A 40 -12.47 5.07 -2.09
C PHE A 40 -13.18 5.94 -1.06
N GLN A 41 -14.42 6.31 -1.33
CA GLN A 41 -15.27 6.95 -0.33
C GLN A 41 -16.14 5.87 0.29
N LEU A 42 -16.03 5.68 1.61
CA LEU A 42 -16.83 4.68 2.32
C LEU A 42 -18.31 5.07 2.28
N THR A 43 -19.17 4.08 2.08
CA THR A 43 -20.63 4.23 2.16
C THR A 43 -21.12 4.23 3.60
N ASP A 44 -22.33 4.76 3.84
CA ASP A 44 -22.87 4.86 5.20
C ASP A 44 -23.06 3.48 5.85
N ASP A 45 -23.38 2.46 5.05
CA ASP A 45 -23.49 1.07 5.48
C ASP A 45 -22.13 0.51 5.94
N GLU A 46 -21.06 0.75 5.18
CA GLU A 46 -19.70 0.32 5.55
C GLU A 46 -19.19 1.02 6.82
N ILE A 47 -19.54 2.30 7.00
CA ILE A 47 -19.19 3.06 8.21
C ILE A 47 -19.91 2.47 9.43
N SER A 48 -21.19 2.15 9.32
CA SER A 48 -21.96 1.55 10.42
C SER A 48 -21.39 0.18 10.85
N GLN A 49 -20.92 -0.61 9.90
CA GLN A 49 -20.27 -1.89 10.17
C GLN A 49 -18.89 -1.72 10.82
N LEU A 50 -18.11 -0.73 10.40
CA LEU A 50 -16.83 -0.37 11.03
C LEU A 50 -17.04 0.13 12.47
N ASP A 51 -17.96 1.07 12.70
CA ASP A 51 -18.26 1.59 14.03
C ASP A 51 -18.83 0.51 14.97
N SER A 52 -19.60 -0.46 14.45
CA SER A 52 -20.07 -1.60 15.25
C SER A 52 -18.95 -2.55 15.70
N ARG A 53 -17.85 -2.64 14.94
CA ARG A 53 -16.70 -3.50 15.26
C ARG A 53 -15.71 -2.84 16.21
N PHE A 54 -15.67 -1.51 16.28
CA PHE A 54 -14.78 -0.75 17.17
C PHE A 54 -15.46 -0.27 18.47
N GLN A 55 -16.72 -0.64 18.72
CA GLN A 55 -17.44 -0.37 19.97
C GLN A 55 -17.20 -1.43 21.07
N PHE A 56 -15.94 -1.74 21.35
CA PHE A 56 -15.55 -2.25 22.65
C PHE A 56 -14.62 -1.21 23.30
N GLU A 57 -15.07 -0.65 24.43
CA GLU A 57 -14.29 0.16 25.40
C GLU A 57 -14.35 1.69 25.43
N THR A 58 -15.33 2.40 24.82
CA THR A 58 -15.58 3.78 25.30
C THR A 58 -17.02 4.26 25.13
N LEU A 59 -17.97 3.50 25.67
CA LEU A 59 -19.32 4.04 25.90
C LEU A 59 -19.34 4.82 27.22
N ASN A 60 -18.98 6.10 27.14
CA ASN A 60 -19.37 7.06 28.17
C ASN A 60 -20.90 7.14 28.19
N LYS A 61 -21.47 6.72 29.32
CA LYS A 61 -22.90 6.58 29.66
C LYS A 61 -23.73 7.87 29.66
N ASN A 62 -23.32 8.92 28.98
CA ASN A 62 -24.03 10.20 29.02
C ASN A 62 -24.63 10.48 27.65
N ASN A 63 -25.96 10.58 27.61
CA ASN A 63 -26.84 10.86 26.47
C ASN A 63 -26.56 12.19 25.73
N GLN A 64 -25.30 12.46 25.38
CA GLN A 64 -24.88 13.61 24.61
C GLN A 64 -24.67 13.14 23.18
N LYS A 65 -25.73 13.19 22.37
CA LYS A 65 -25.69 13.08 20.90
C LYS A 65 -25.04 14.32 20.26
N GLN A 66 -24.00 14.87 20.87
CA GLN A 66 -23.22 15.99 20.33
C GLN A 66 -21.85 15.46 19.92
N GLY A 67 -21.73 15.10 18.64
CA GLY A 67 -20.45 14.64 18.06
C GLY A 67 -20.59 13.55 16.99
N LEU A 68 -21.72 12.85 16.93
CA LEU A 68 -21.98 11.76 15.97
C LEU A 68 -22.39 12.21 14.56
N ASN A 69 -22.37 13.51 14.26
CA ASN A 69 -22.51 13.96 12.88
C ASN A 69 -21.15 13.82 12.19
N ILE A 70 -20.87 12.62 11.67
CA ILE A 70 -19.88 12.45 10.60
C ILE A 70 -20.40 13.27 9.42
N LYS A 71 -20.09 14.56 9.40
CA LYS A 71 -20.58 15.51 8.39
C LYS A 71 -20.02 15.20 6.99
N TYR A 72 -19.03 14.31 6.90
CA TYR A 72 -18.36 13.91 5.66
C TYR A 72 -17.97 12.44 5.73
N ARG A 73 -18.41 11.66 4.72
CA ARG A 73 -17.99 10.27 4.53
C ARG A 73 -16.46 10.17 4.45
N PRO A 74 -15.81 9.36 5.31
CA PRO A 74 -14.37 9.21 5.32
C PRO A 74 -13.88 8.53 4.04
N TYR A 75 -12.69 8.92 3.58
CA TYR A 75 -12.00 8.20 2.52
C TYR A 75 -11.24 7.00 3.09
N ALA A 76 -11.08 5.98 2.26
CA ALA A 76 -10.17 4.87 2.45
C ALA A 76 -9.16 4.87 1.30
N PHE A 77 -7.92 4.51 1.60
CA PHE A 77 -6.81 4.52 0.66
C PHE A 77 -6.23 3.12 0.50
N THR A 78 -5.83 2.78 -0.71
CA THR A 78 -5.02 1.60 -0.99
C THR A 78 -3.56 1.85 -0.65
N GLU A 79 -2.74 0.81 -0.62
CA GLU A 79 -1.28 0.95 -0.46
C GLU A 79 -0.67 1.93 -1.45
N GLN A 80 -1.12 1.90 -2.71
CA GLN A 80 -0.68 2.86 -3.73
C GLN A 80 -1.18 4.28 -3.44
N GLY A 81 -2.41 4.42 -2.93
CA GLY A 81 -2.94 5.70 -2.45
C GLY A 81 -2.18 6.27 -1.26
N VAL A 82 -1.76 5.41 -0.32
CA VAL A 82 -0.92 5.77 0.83
C VAL A 82 0.47 6.21 0.38
N ALA A 83 1.08 5.49 -0.56
CA ALA A 83 2.34 5.89 -1.17
C ALA A 83 2.22 7.24 -1.91
N MET A 84 1.08 7.50 -2.57
CA MET A 84 0.85 8.79 -3.21
C MET A 84 0.69 9.92 -2.17
N LEU A 85 0.02 9.65 -1.05
CA LEU A 85 -0.15 10.62 0.03
C LEU A 85 1.19 11.07 0.63
N SER A 86 2.15 10.17 0.80
CA SER A 86 3.48 10.53 1.34
C SER A 86 4.19 11.56 0.46
N SER A 87 3.94 11.58 -0.85
CA SER A 87 4.52 12.56 -1.78
C SER A 87 3.85 13.93 -1.77
N VAL A 88 2.62 14.02 -1.27
CA VAL A 88 1.80 15.24 -1.29
C VAL A 88 1.74 15.91 0.08
N LEU A 89 1.78 15.12 1.15
CA LEU A 89 1.77 15.63 2.52
C LEU A 89 3.12 16.27 2.87
N ARG A 90 3.06 17.42 3.57
CA ARG A 90 4.23 18.14 4.08
C ARG A 90 4.40 17.91 5.58
N THR A 91 4.56 16.65 5.97
CA THR A 91 4.90 16.27 7.34
C THR A 91 6.22 15.53 7.34
N GLU A 92 7.00 15.67 8.41
CA GLU A 92 8.32 15.03 8.53
C GLU A 92 8.24 13.51 8.32
N VAL A 93 7.19 12.87 8.85
CA VAL A 93 6.94 11.43 8.65
C VAL A 93 6.63 11.12 7.18
N ALA A 94 5.84 11.96 6.50
CA ALA A 94 5.51 11.75 5.10
C ALA A 94 6.74 11.89 4.20
N GLU A 95 7.62 12.85 4.49
CA GLU A 95 8.88 13.04 3.78
C GLU A 95 9.78 11.81 3.93
N GLN A 96 10.00 11.32 5.15
CA GLN A 96 10.78 10.11 5.41
C GLN A 96 10.22 8.88 4.71
N VAL A 97 8.90 8.69 4.77
CA VAL A 97 8.23 7.58 4.09
C VAL A 97 8.36 7.68 2.57
N SER A 98 8.30 8.89 2.00
CA SER A 98 8.46 9.07 0.55
C SER A 98 9.86 8.68 0.07
N ILE A 99 10.90 8.99 0.86
CA ILE A 99 12.29 8.59 0.60
C ILE A 99 12.42 7.07 0.72
N ALA A 100 11.91 6.48 1.82
CA ALA A 100 11.97 5.03 2.04
C ALA A 100 11.27 4.23 0.93
N ILE A 101 10.15 4.73 0.40
CA ILE A 101 9.46 4.11 -0.75
C ILE A 101 10.35 4.14 -2.00
N MET A 102 11.05 5.26 -2.26
CA MET A 102 11.96 5.36 -3.41
C MET A 102 13.17 4.45 -3.26
N ASP A 103 13.77 4.39 -2.08
CA ASP A 103 14.90 3.51 -1.78
C ASP A 103 14.51 2.04 -1.95
N ALA A 104 13.36 1.63 -1.41
CA ALA A 104 12.83 0.29 -1.59
C ALA A 104 12.61 -0.05 -3.07
N PHE A 105 12.13 0.91 -3.87
CA PHE A 105 11.93 0.70 -5.31
C PHE A 105 13.26 0.55 -6.07
N VAL A 106 14.30 1.30 -5.68
CA VAL A 106 15.64 1.16 -6.25
C VAL A 106 16.23 -0.21 -5.91
N GLU A 107 16.15 -0.63 -4.65
CA GLU A 107 16.65 -1.93 -4.20
C GLU A 107 15.89 -3.10 -4.85
N MET A 108 14.57 -3.01 -4.95
CA MET A 108 13.75 -4.01 -5.65
C MET A 108 14.17 -4.14 -7.12
N ARG A 109 14.47 -3.03 -7.79
CA ARG A 109 14.92 -3.04 -9.19
C ARG A 109 16.29 -3.71 -9.35
N LYS A 110 17.22 -3.44 -8.43
CA LYS A 110 18.53 -4.11 -8.40
C LYS A 110 18.35 -5.61 -8.19
N TYR A 111 17.56 -5.99 -7.18
CA TYR A 111 17.28 -7.39 -6.85
C TYR A 111 16.68 -8.17 -8.02
N ILE A 112 15.66 -7.62 -8.68
CA ILE A 112 15.05 -8.23 -9.86
C ILE A 112 16.09 -8.39 -10.97
N SER A 113 16.91 -7.37 -11.22
CA SER A 113 17.92 -7.41 -12.27
C SER A 113 18.98 -8.48 -12.00
N THR A 114 19.47 -8.58 -10.76
CA THR A 114 20.44 -9.61 -10.35
C THR A 114 19.83 -11.01 -10.47
N ASN A 115 18.61 -11.22 -9.96
CA ASN A 115 17.92 -12.49 -10.08
C ASN A 115 17.70 -12.91 -11.54
N LEU A 116 17.37 -11.97 -12.44
CA LEU A 116 17.20 -12.28 -13.86
C LEU A 116 18.51 -12.77 -14.50
N ILE A 117 19.64 -12.18 -14.10
CA ILE A 117 20.97 -12.62 -14.56
C ILE A 117 21.28 -14.02 -14.04
N GLU A 118 21.05 -14.28 -12.75
CA GLU A 118 21.26 -15.58 -12.13
C GLU A 118 20.36 -16.65 -12.76
N GLN A 119 19.08 -16.36 -12.97
CA GLN A 119 18.13 -17.26 -13.64
C GLN A 119 18.58 -17.59 -15.06
N LYS A 120 19.06 -16.61 -15.82
CA LYS A 120 19.60 -16.85 -17.17
C LYS A 120 20.84 -17.74 -17.13
N HIS A 121 21.74 -17.52 -16.17
CA HIS A 121 22.93 -18.35 -16.00
C HIS A 121 22.58 -19.79 -15.63
N ILE A 122 21.69 -19.98 -14.66
CA ILE A 122 21.19 -21.30 -14.25
C ILE A 122 20.54 -22.02 -15.44
N ASN A 123 19.69 -21.33 -16.20
CA ASN A 123 19.00 -21.93 -17.34
C ASN A 123 19.99 -22.39 -18.43
N ASN A 124 21.02 -21.59 -18.72
CA ASN A 124 22.08 -21.98 -19.66
C ASN A 124 22.85 -23.21 -19.18
N MET A 125 23.24 -23.25 -17.89
CA MET A 125 23.91 -24.43 -17.34
C MET A 125 23.02 -25.68 -17.42
N VAL A 126 21.73 -25.57 -17.10
CA VAL A 126 20.78 -26.70 -17.20
C VAL A 126 20.67 -27.20 -18.63
N LEU A 127 20.61 -26.30 -19.62
CA LEU A 127 20.59 -26.67 -21.04
C LEU A 127 21.85 -27.44 -21.44
N GLU A 128 23.04 -26.94 -21.09
CA GLU A 128 24.30 -27.63 -21.39
C GLU A 128 24.38 -29.02 -20.73
N HIS A 129 23.93 -29.14 -19.48
CA HIS A 129 23.93 -30.44 -18.79
C HIS A 129 22.95 -31.41 -19.44
N ASN A 130 21.77 -30.95 -19.86
CA ASN A 130 20.80 -31.78 -20.58
C ASN A 130 21.36 -32.30 -21.92
N GLU A 131 22.08 -31.46 -22.66
CA GLU A 131 22.76 -31.88 -23.90
C GLU A 131 23.81 -32.97 -23.63
N ARG A 132 24.66 -32.77 -22.60
CA ARG A 132 25.68 -33.76 -22.21
C ARG A 132 25.06 -35.10 -21.79
N ILE A 133 23.99 -35.08 -20.99
CA ILE A 133 23.26 -36.29 -20.57
C ILE A 133 22.69 -37.02 -21.79
N SER A 134 22.08 -36.29 -22.74
CA SER A 134 21.54 -36.90 -23.97
C SER A 134 22.61 -37.58 -24.82
N LEU A 135 23.83 -37.03 -24.86
CA LEU A 135 24.96 -37.66 -25.55
C LEU A 135 25.40 -38.95 -24.87
N LEU A 136 25.46 -38.98 -23.54
CA LEU A 136 25.82 -40.18 -22.77
C LEU A 136 24.79 -41.31 -22.97
N GLU A 137 23.50 -41.00 -22.90
CA GLU A 137 22.43 -41.98 -23.13
C GLU A 137 22.47 -42.61 -24.53
N LYS A 138 23.02 -41.90 -25.52
CA LYS A 138 23.21 -42.43 -26.88
C LYS A 138 24.40 -43.38 -26.96
N ILE A 139 25.45 -43.14 -26.17
CA ILE A 139 26.64 -43.99 -26.11
C ILE A 139 26.31 -45.32 -25.42
N ASP A 140 25.55 -45.28 -24.32
CA ASP A 140 25.18 -46.49 -23.56
C ASP A 140 24.19 -47.42 -24.30
N LYS A 141 23.61 -46.98 -25.43
CA LYS A 141 22.72 -47.77 -26.28
C LYS A 141 23.42 -48.49 -27.45
N ILE A 142 24.72 -48.31 -27.61
CA ILE A 142 25.56 -48.98 -28.62
C ILE A 142 26.24 -50.18 -27.98
#